data_AF-A0A925E1V5-F1
#
_entry.id   AF-A0A925E1V5-F1
#
_cell.length_a   1.000
_cell.length_b   1.000
_cell.length_c   1.000
_cell.angle_alpha   90.00
_cell.angle_beta   90.00
_cell.angle_gamma   90.00
#
_symmetry.space_group_name_H-M   'P 1'
#
loop_
_entity.id
_entity.type
_entity.pdbx_description
1 polymer ?
#
loop_
_entity_poly.entity_id
_entity_poly.type
_entity_poly.pdbx_seq_one_letter_code
_entity_poly.pdbx_strand_id
1 'polypeptide(L)'
;MNTKRVKMTHAYGQTPQNVFNDFDWVRQNRKDLLQKYGECFIIVYKQAVIGTGTTYDEAVLDAENRLSSDVGEVTPIHAMLRQRHPFLKVRPKMTEKLESL
;
A
#
# COMPACT_ATOMS: atom_id res chain seq x y z
N MET A 1 19.08 -24.39 2.23
CA MET A 1 18.05 -23.63 2.98
C MET A 1 17.72 -22.41 2.13
N ASN A 2 16.47 -22.29 1.66
CA ASN A 2 16.05 -21.13 0.87
C ASN A 2 15.76 -19.98 1.85
N THR A 3 16.75 -19.12 2.07
CA THR A 3 16.64 -18.00 3.01
C THR A 3 15.71 -16.98 2.40
N LYS A 4 14.54 -16.73 3.01
CA LYS A 4 13.60 -15.68 2.57
C LYS A 4 14.34 -14.34 2.47
N ARG A 5 14.32 -13.73 1.29
CA ARG A 5 15.02 -12.46 0.99
C ARG A 5 14.14 -11.25 1.33
N VAL A 6 12.83 -11.41 1.28
CA VAL A 6 11.86 -10.40 1.69
C VAL A 6 11.68 -10.47 3.20
N LYS A 7 12.22 -9.48 3.89
CA LYS A 7 11.99 -9.28 5.33
C LYS A 7 10.95 -8.20 5.53
N MET A 8 9.79 -8.61 6.03
CA MET A 8 8.70 -7.69 6.34
C MET A 8 8.87 -7.01 7.71
N THR A 9 9.90 -7.39 8.46
CA THR A 9 10.25 -6.83 9.76
C THR A 9 11.71 -6.40 9.77
N HIS A 10 12.01 -5.42 10.61
CA HIS A 10 13.37 -4.92 10.86
C HIS A 10 13.66 -4.90 12.35
N ALA A 11 14.93 -4.77 12.71
CA ALA A 11 15.35 -4.67 14.10
C ALA A 11 14.66 -3.49 14.80
N TYR A 12 14.24 -3.70 16.05
CA TYR A 12 13.60 -2.66 16.85
C TYR A 12 14.47 -1.40 16.94
N GLY A 13 13.87 -0.23 16.75
CA GLY A 13 14.58 1.06 16.77
C GLY A 13 15.34 1.39 15.48
N GLN A 14 15.37 0.50 14.49
CA GLN A 14 15.83 0.82 13.14
C GLN A 14 14.62 1.05 12.24
N THR A 15 14.73 1.93 11.26
CA THR A 15 13.74 2.04 10.19
C THR A 15 14.52 2.07 8.89
N PRO A 16 14.30 1.11 7.96
CA PRO A 16 14.97 1.11 6.69
C PRO A 16 14.73 2.45 5.96
N GLN A 17 15.78 3.01 5.37
CA GLN A 17 15.75 4.35 4.77
C GLN A 17 14.67 4.49 3.68
N ASN A 18 14.30 3.40 3.02
CA ASN A 18 13.30 3.39 1.96
C ASN A 18 11.86 3.52 2.47
N VAL A 19 11.56 3.18 3.73
CA VAL A 19 10.18 3.03 4.23
C VAL A 19 9.34 4.28 4.00
N PHE A 20 9.82 5.45 4.43
CA PHE A 20 9.07 6.70 4.30
C PHE A 20 8.88 7.10 2.84
N ASN A 21 9.95 7.03 2.04
CA ASN A 21 9.91 7.37 0.63
C ASN A 21 8.99 6.44 -0.18
N ASP A 22 8.98 5.15 0.14
CA ASP A 22 8.11 4.16 -0.52
C ASP A 22 6.64 4.40 -0.15
N PHE A 23 6.34 4.73 1.11
CA PHE A 23 4.97 5.07 1.53
C PHE A 23 4.47 6.34 0.85
N ASP A 24 5.29 7.38 0.79
CA ASP A 24 4.95 8.63 0.10
C ASP A 24 4.76 8.41 -1.40
N TRP A 25 5.64 7.62 -2.02
CA TRP A 25 5.50 7.25 -3.42
C TRP A 25 4.20 6.50 -3.69
N VAL A 26 3.84 5.51 -2.87
CA VAL A 26 2.55 4.79 -3.00
C VAL A 26 1.38 5.75 -2.85
N ARG A 27 1.46 6.70 -1.92
CA ARG A 27 0.40 7.70 -1.70
C ARG A 27 0.22 8.60 -2.92
N GLN A 28 1.31 9.09 -3.50
CA GLN A 28 1.29 9.96 -4.68
C GLN A 28 0.80 9.24 -5.94
N ASN A 29 1.19 7.96 -6.11
CA ASN A 29 0.90 7.16 -7.30
C ASN A 29 -0.33 6.26 -7.12
N ARG A 30 -1.10 6.43 -6.04
CA ARG A 30 -2.17 5.49 -5.65
C ARG A 30 -3.21 5.25 -6.74
N LYS A 31 -3.58 6.29 -7.50
CA LYS A 31 -4.57 6.19 -8.57
C LYS A 31 -4.07 5.31 -9.70
N ASP A 32 -2.84 5.55 -10.15
CA ASP A 32 -2.21 4.82 -11.25
C ASP A 32 -1.95 3.36 -10.85
N LEU A 33 -1.49 3.14 -9.60
CA LEU A 33 -1.33 1.81 -9.03
C LEU A 33 -2.65 1.04 -9.00
N LEU A 34 -3.74 1.69 -8.55
CA LEU A 34 -5.07 1.07 -8.52
C LEU A 34 -5.61 0.77 -9.92
N GLN A 35 -5.35 1.64 -10.90
CA GLN A 35 -5.74 1.40 -12.29
C GLN A 35 -4.95 0.24 -12.91
N LYS A 36 -3.66 0.12 -12.58
CA LYS A 36 -2.76 -0.90 -13.15
C LYS A 36 -2.95 -2.28 -12.53
N TYR A 37 -3.07 -2.34 -11.21
CA TYR A 37 -3.07 -3.61 -10.45
C TYR A 37 -4.44 -3.98 -9.87
N GLY A 38 -5.43 -3.08 -9.95
CA GLY A 38 -6.72 -3.27 -9.30
C GLY A 38 -6.63 -3.19 -7.78
N GLU A 39 -7.67 -3.70 -7.11
CA GLU A 39 -7.69 -3.82 -5.66
C GLU A 39 -6.91 -5.06 -5.22
N CYS A 40 -5.78 -4.85 -4.55
CA CYS A 40 -4.89 -5.92 -4.12
C CYS A 40 -3.93 -5.44 -3.02
N PHE A 41 -3.19 -6.38 -2.44
CA PHE A 41 -1.99 -6.08 -1.67
C PHE A 41 -0.81 -5.92 -2.63
N ILE A 42 0.01 -4.90 -2.37
CA ILE A 42 1.26 -4.66 -3.08
C ILE A 42 2.44 -4.65 -2.12
N ILE A 43 3.57 -5.17 -2.57
CA ILE A 43 4.87 -5.07 -1.92
C ILE A 43 5.72 -4.09 -2.72
N VAL A 44 6.24 -3.06 -2.05
CA VAL A 44 7.00 -1.98 -2.68
C VAL A 44 8.38 -1.88 -2.06
N TYR A 45 9.38 -1.75 -2.91
CA TYR A 45 10.77 -1.54 -2.52
C TYR A 45 11.42 -0.54 -3.47
N LYS A 46 12.03 0.52 -2.92
CA LYS A 46 12.70 1.57 -3.72
C LYS A 46 11.80 2.11 -4.84
N GLN A 47 10.56 2.46 -4.48
CA GLN A 47 9.56 3.05 -5.38
C GLN A 47 9.17 2.16 -6.57
N ALA A 48 9.36 0.85 -6.45
CA ALA A 48 8.92 -0.13 -7.43
C ALA A 48 8.03 -1.20 -6.78
N VAL A 49 6.95 -1.57 -7.46
CA VAL A 49 6.12 -2.70 -7.06
C VAL A 49 6.87 -3.99 -7.41
N ILE A 50 7.31 -4.70 -6.37
CA ILE A 50 8.05 -5.96 -6.53
C ILE A 50 7.16 -7.18 -6.34
N GLY A 51 5.98 -7.05 -5.75
CA GLY A 51 5.02 -8.14 -5.59
C GLY A 51 3.58 -7.66 -5.46
N THR A 52 2.64 -8.52 -5.84
CA THR A 52 1.20 -8.27 -5.89
C THR A 52 0.43 -9.53 -5.50
N GLY A 53 -0.69 -9.39 -4.79
CA GLY A 53 -1.50 -10.53 -4.38
C GLY A 53 -2.87 -10.13 -3.84
N THR A 54 -3.84 -11.06 -3.85
CA THR A 54 -5.15 -10.82 -3.25
C THR A 54 -5.07 -10.87 -1.72
N THR A 55 -4.08 -11.60 -1.21
CA THR A 55 -3.70 -11.67 0.20
C THR A 55 -2.29 -11.13 0.41
N TYR A 56 -1.98 -10.82 1.68
CA TYR A 56 -0.64 -10.40 2.07
C TYR A 56 0.42 -11.46 1.75
N ASP A 57 0.16 -12.72 2.08
CA ASP A 57 1.11 -13.82 1.88
C ASP A 57 1.38 -14.08 0.40
N GLU A 58 0.34 -14.00 -0.45
CA GLU A 58 0.51 -14.06 -1.90
C GLU A 58 1.40 -12.95 -2.43
N ALA A 59 1.21 -11.72 -1.95
CA ALA A 59 2.00 -10.58 -2.41
C ALA A 59 3.47 -10.71 -2.00
N VAL A 60 3.75 -11.24 -0.80
CA VAL A 60 5.12 -11.53 -0.35
C VAL A 60 5.74 -12.67 -1.16
N LEU A 61 4.99 -13.73 -1.45
CA LEU A 61 5.47 -14.85 -2.26
C LEU A 61 5.77 -14.40 -3.70
N ASP A 62 4.91 -13.59 -4.30
CA ASP A 62 5.14 -12.99 -5.62
C ASP A 62 6.38 -12.10 -5.61
N ALA A 63 6.60 -11.31 -4.55
CA ALA A 63 7.83 -10.53 -4.38
C ALA A 63 9.09 -11.40 -4.30
N GLU A 64 9.05 -12.48 -3.51
CA GLU A 64 10.16 -13.44 -3.40
C GLU A 64 10.50 -14.09 -4.75
N ASN A 65 9.48 -14.38 -5.57
CA ASN A 65 9.68 -15.00 -6.88
C ASN A 65 10.21 -14.02 -7.95
N ARG A 66 9.86 -12.73 -7.84
CA ARG A 66 10.26 -11.69 -8.81
C ARG A 66 11.60 -11.04 -8.51
N LEU A 67 12.08 -11.11 -7.27
CA LEU A 67 13.39 -10.60 -6.92
C LEU A 67 14.48 -11.41 -7.63
N SER A 68 15.30 -10.70 -8.41
CA SER A 68 16.47 -11.28 -9.06
C SER A 68 17.44 -11.87 -8.04
N SER A 69 18.14 -12.93 -8.42
CA SER A 69 18.98 -13.74 -7.51
C SER A 69 20.23 -13.00 -7.00
N ASP A 70 20.62 -11.90 -7.65
CA ASP A 70 21.67 -10.98 -7.26
C ASP A 70 21.25 -9.99 -6.16
N VAL A 71 19.94 -9.79 -5.98
CA VAL A 71 19.41 -8.95 -4.91
C VAL A 71 19.48 -9.72 -3.60
N GLY A 72 20.22 -9.16 -2.65
CA GLY A 72 20.32 -9.68 -1.29
C GLY A 72 19.02 -9.51 -0.49
N GLU A 73 19.15 -9.51 0.83
CA GLU A 73 18.01 -9.28 1.72
C GLU A 73 17.45 -7.86 1.55
N VAL A 74 16.12 -7.75 1.47
CA VAL A 74 15.42 -6.47 1.32
C VAL A 74 14.34 -6.32 2.38
N THR A 75 14.11 -5.08 2.81
CA THR A 75 13.02 -4.72 3.73
C THR A 75 12.02 -3.81 3.03
N PRO A 76 11.05 -4.39 2.31
CA PRO A 76 10.03 -3.62 1.60
C PRO A 76 8.93 -3.13 2.55
N ILE A 77 8.07 -2.27 2.02
CA ILE A 77 6.78 -1.95 2.63
C ILE A 77 5.68 -2.79 1.99
N HIS A 78 4.58 -2.97 2.71
CA HIS A 78 3.33 -3.44 2.12
C HIS A 78 2.29 -2.31 2.14
N ALA A 79 1.41 -2.30 1.15
CA ALA A 79 0.26 -1.42 1.11
C ALA A 79 -0.94 -2.14 0.52
N MET A 80 -2.13 -1.75 0.96
CA MET A 80 -3.37 -2.26 0.37
C MET A 80 -4.00 -1.22 -0.56
N LEU A 81 -4.11 -1.58 -1.83
CA LEU A 81 -4.85 -0.83 -2.84
C LEU A 81 -6.33 -1.18 -2.72
N ARG A 82 -7.16 -0.17 -2.46
CA ARG A 82 -8.63 -0.28 -2.44
C ARG A 82 -9.24 0.98 -3.02
N GLN A 83 -10.40 0.91 -3.65
CA GLN A 83 -11.19 2.11 -3.85
C GLN A 83 -11.58 2.66 -2.47
N ARG A 84 -11.25 3.93 -2.23
CA ARG A 84 -11.82 4.64 -1.08
C ARG A 84 -13.14 5.21 -1.57
N HIS A 85 -14.25 4.69 -1.06
CA HIS A 85 -15.53 5.35 -1.29
C HIS A 85 -15.46 6.76 -0.69
N PRO A 86 -15.78 7.81 -1.46
CA PRO A 86 -15.90 9.15 -0.89
C PRO A 86 -17.01 9.11 0.17
N PHE A 87 -16.71 9.55 1.39
CA PHE A 87 -17.74 9.78 2.38
C PHE A 87 -18.72 10.80 1.82
N LEU A 88 -19.96 10.38 1.55
CA LEU A 88 -21.03 11.30 1.19
C LEU A 88 -21.22 12.27 2.36
N LYS A 89 -20.86 13.54 2.19
CA LYS A 89 -21.24 14.60 3.13
C LYS A 89 -22.75 14.69 3.13
N VAL A 90 -23.40 14.11 4.14
CA VAL A 90 -24.82 14.36 4.41
C VAL A 90 -24.94 15.84 4.75
N ARG A 91 -25.50 16.65 3.85
CA ARG A 91 -25.86 18.04 4.19
C ARG A 91 -27.02 17.97 5.18
N PRO A 92 -26.93 18.57 6.38
CA PRO A 92 -28.11 18.73 7.23
C PRO A 92 -29.14 19.57 6.45
N LYS A 93 -30.38 19.08 6.35
CA LYS A 93 -31.49 19.89 5.84
C LYS A 93 -31.60 21.12 6.77
N MET A 94 -31.40 22.32 6.22
CA MET A 94 -31.80 23.53 6.91
C MET A 94 -33.32 23.48 7.07
N THR A 95 -33.79 23.36 8.31
CA THR A 95 -35.20 23.56 8.64
C THR A 95 -35.50 25.03 8.39
N GLU A 96 -36.22 25.34 7.31
CA GLU A 96 -36.73 26.69 7.06
C GLU A 96 -37.62 27.09 8.24
N LYS A 97 -37.28 28.23 8.85
CA LYS A 97 -38.13 28.93 9.82
C LYS A 97 -39.46 29.27 9.14
N LEU A 98 -40.55 28.71 9.65
CA LEU A 98 -41.87 29.32 9.51
C LEU A 98 -42.01 30.37 10.62
N GLU A 99 -41.64 31.60 10.30
CA GLU A 99 -42.16 32.78 11.00
C GLU A 99 -43.59 33.01 10.51
N SER A 100 -44.57 32.65 11.34
CA SER A 100 -45.92 33.19 11.26
C SER A 100 -46.59 33.08 12.63
N LEU A 101 -46.58 34.20 13.37
CA LEU A 101 -47.72 34.83 14.06
C LEU A 101 -47.25 36.07 14.82
#